data_AF-A0A535PTV1-F1
#
_entry.id   AF-A0A535PTV1-F1
#
_cell.length_a   1.000
_cell.length_b   1.000
_cell.length_c   1.000
_cell.angle_alpha   90.00
_cell.angle_beta   90.00
_cell.angle_gamma   90.00
#
_symmetry.space_group_name_H-M   'P 1'
#
loop_
_entity.id
_entity.type
_entity.pdbx_description
1 polymer ?
#
loop_
_entity_poly.entity_id
_entity_poly.type
_entity_poly.pdbx_seq_one_letter_code
_entity_poly.pdbx_strand_id
1 'polypeptide(L)' 'MPVNVAIVGPSGSGKTTLFNALTGGRGADGVGMVDVPDERLQRLAAAVKPVKVTPAQVRI' A
#
# COMPACT_ATOMS: atom_id res chain seq x y z
N MET A 1 14.80 -0.29 0.15
CA MET A 1 14.21 0.99 -0.30
C MET A 1 12.77 0.73 -0.72
N PRO A 2 11.80 1.58 -0.37
CA PRO A 2 10.46 1.47 -0.91
C PRO A 2 10.50 1.73 -2.42
N VAL A 3 9.81 0.89 -3.18
CA VAL A 3 9.61 1.11 -4.61
C VAL A 3 8.57 2.21 -4.76
N ASN A 4 8.81 3.16 -5.66
CA ASN A 4 7.87 4.23 -5.98
C ASN A 4 7.10 3.85 -7.25
N VAL A 5 5.78 4.01 -7.22
CA VAL A 5 4.87 3.78 -8.33
C VAL A 5 4.04 5.04 -8.53
N ALA A 6 3.63 5.36 -9.76
CA ALA A 6 2.77 6.49 -10.05
C ALA A 6 1.50 6.05 -10.78
N ILE A 7 0.37 6.67 -10.46
CA ILE A 7 -0.90 6.46 -11.16
C ILE A 7 -1.03 7.47 -12.29
N VAL A 8 -1.05 7.00 -13.54
CA VAL A 8 -1.12 7.84 -14.74
C VAL A 8 -2.39 7.56 -15.56
N GLY A 9 -2.92 8.60 -16.23
CA GLY A 9 -4.13 8.47 -17.06
C GLY A 9 -4.81 9.81 -17.37
N PRO A 10 -5.77 9.84 -18.33
CA PRO A 10 -6.47 11.05 -18.75
C PRO A 10 -7.23 11.77 -17.62
N SER A 11 -7.59 13.05 -17.81
CA SER A 11 -8.46 13.75 -16.86
C SER A 11 -9.81 13.05 -16.74
N GLY A 12 -10.37 12.97 -15.53
CA GLY A 12 -11.64 12.27 -15.27
C GLY A 12 -11.55 10.74 -15.20
N SER A 13 -10.37 10.12 -15.39
CA SER A 13 -10.23 8.64 -15.36
C SER A 13 -10.28 8.00 -13.96
N GLY A 14 -10.60 8.78 -12.90
CA GLY A 14 -10.69 8.27 -11.53
C GLY A 14 -9.38 8.11 -10.77
N LYS A 15 -8.25 8.69 -11.23
CA LYS A 15 -6.93 8.57 -10.56
C LYS A 15 -6.98 8.93 -9.07
N THR A 16 -7.59 10.07 -8.73
CA THR A 16 -7.72 10.54 -7.34
C THR A 16 -8.58 9.60 -6.52
N THR A 17 -9.64 9.05 -7.10
CA THR A 17 -10.50 8.04 -6.45
C THR A 17 -9.71 6.77 -6.13
N LEU A 18 -8.94 6.27 -7.09
CA LEU A 18 -8.08 5.09 -6.90
C LEU A 18 -6.99 5.35 -5.85
N PHE A 19 -6.32 6.50 -5.92
CA PHE A 19 -5.32 6.89 -4.93
C PHE A 19 -5.90 6.93 -3.52
N ASN A 20 -7.07 7.55 -3.34
CA ASN A 20 -7.73 7.62 -2.04
C ASN A 20 -8.17 6.23 -1.54
N ALA A 21 -8.65 5.36 -2.42
CA ALA A 21 -9.03 4.00 -2.06
C ALA A 21 -7.82 3.17 -1.60
N LEU A 22 -6.69 3.26 -2.30
CA LEU A 22 -5.47 2.53 -1.95
C LEU A 22 -4.82 3.04 -0.66
N THR A 23 -4.86 4.36 -0.43
CA THR A 23 -4.27 4.98 0.76
C THR A 23 -5.21 5.03 1.96
N GLY A 24 -6.48 4.59 1.80
CA GLY A 24 -7.51 4.75 2.82
C GLY A 24 -7.75 6.21 3.21
N GLY A 25 -7.52 7.15 2.29
CA GLY A 25 -7.60 8.60 2.51
C GLY A 25 -6.47 9.19 3.35
N ARG A 26 -5.41 8.42 3.66
CA ARG A 26 -4.27 8.89 4.48
C ARG A 26 -3.11 9.46 3.67
N GLY A 27 -3.24 9.50 2.34
CA GLY A 27 -2.25 10.13 1.48
C GLY A 27 -2.21 11.65 1.66
N ALA A 28 -1.02 12.23 1.59
CA ALA A 28 -0.80 13.68 1.63
C ALA A 28 -0.01 14.11 0.40
N ASP A 29 -0.38 15.24 -0.20
CA ASP A 29 0.29 15.81 -1.37
C ASP A 29 0.45 14.84 -2.56
N GLY A 30 -0.52 13.91 -2.72
CA GLY A 30 -0.49 12.89 -3.78
C GLY A 30 0.51 11.77 -3.54
N VAL A 31 1.03 11.63 -2.31
CA VAL A 31 1.92 10.55 -1.90
C VAL A 31 1.29 9.73 -0.77
N GLY A 32 1.35 8.40 -0.87
CA GLY A 32 0.86 7.48 0.15
C GLY A 32 1.71 6.23 0.29
N MET A 33 1.76 5.70 1.51
CA MET A 33 2.37 4.41 1.81
C MET A 33 1.27 3.36 1.97
N VAL A 34 1.39 2.24 1.25
CA VAL A 34 0.40 1.16 1.27
C VAL A 34 1.08 -0.15 1.63
N ASP A 35 0.46 -0.90 2.55
CA ASP A 35 0.91 -2.23 2.94
C ASP A 35 0.60 -3.24 1.83
N VAL A 36 1.58 -4.08 1.50
CA VAL A 36 1.41 -5.14 0.50
C VAL A 36 0.64 -6.30 1.13
N PRO A 37 -0.53 -6.67 0.59
CA PRO A 37 -1.25 -7.86 1.04
C PRO A 37 -0.49 -9.13 0.59
N ASP A 38 0.14 -9.83 1.55
CA ASP A 38 0.88 -11.07 1.29
C ASP A 38 0.45 -12.19 2.25
N GLU A 39 -0.24 -13.20 1.72
CA GLU A 39 -0.68 -14.37 2.47
C GLU A 39 0.49 -15.16 3.08
N ARG A 40 1.68 -15.15 2.45
CA ARG A 40 2.84 -15.89 2.94
C ARG A 40 3.32 -15.30 4.26
N LEU A 41 3.31 -13.97 4.36
CA LEU A 41 3.65 -13.27 5.61
C LEU A 41 2.66 -13.64 6.72
N GLN A 42 1.37 -13.75 6.39
CA GLN A 42 0.35 -14.15 7.36
C GLN A 42 0.55 -15.60 7.83
N ARG A 43 0.89 -16.52 6.92
CA ARG A 43 1.21 -17.92 7.27
C ARG A 43 2.42 -18.00 8.20
N LEU A 44 3.47 -17.22 7.94
CA LEU A 44 4.65 -17.14 8.82
C LEU A 44 4.31 -16.54 10.19
N ALA A 45 3.51 -15.47 10.22
CA ALA A 45 3.07 -14.85 11.46
C ALA A 45 2.27 -15.82 12.34
N ALA A 46 1.38 -16.61 11.74
CA ALA A 46 0.61 -17.62 12.46
C ALA A 46 1.48 -18.76 13.01
N ALA A 47 2.49 -19.19 12.26
CA ALA A 47 3.40 -20.27 12.66
C ALA A 47 4.39 -19.83 13.76
N VAL A 48 4.97 -18.65 13.63
CA VAL A 48 6.06 -18.16 14.50
C VAL A 48 5.55 -17.38 15.71
N LYS A 49 4.36 -16.76 15.61
CA LYS A 49 3.76 -15.89 16.64
C LYS A 49 4.72 -14.79 17.15
N PRO A 50 5.28 -13.96 16.25
CA PRO A 50 6.18 -12.89 16.65
C PRO A 50 5.45 -11.78 17.41
N VAL A 51 6.19 -10.99 18.19
CA VAL A 51 5.65 -9.80 18.91
C VAL A 51 5.10 -8.75 17.93
N LYS A 52 5.65 -8.67 16.72
CA LYS A 52 5.26 -7.70 15.69
C LYS A 52 5.33 -8.32 14.30
N VAL A 53 4.33 -8.05 13.48
CA VAL A 53 4.31 -8.36 12.04
C VAL A 53 4.41 -7.02 11.30
N THR A 54 5.35 -6.92 10.37
CA THR A 54 5.56 -5.68 9.60
C THR A 54 5.44 -6.02 8.11
N PRO A 55 4.38 -5.57 7.41
CA PRO A 55 4.23 -5.75 5.97
C PRO A 55 5.33 -5.04 5.18
N ALA A 56 5.54 -5.49 3.94
CA ALA A 56 6.28 -4.70 2.97
C ALA A 56 5.44 -3.49 2.56
N GLN A 57 6.08 -2.38 2.20
CA GLN A 57 5.39 -1.16 1.80
C GLN A 57 5.78 -0.67 0.41
N VAL A 58 4.80 -0.11 -0.30
CA VAL A 58 4.96 0.56 -1.59
C VAL A 58 4.59 2.04 -1.42
N ARG A 59 5.37 2.92 -2.06
CA ARG A 59 5.02 4.34 -2.17
C ARG A 59 4.29 4.57 -3.48
N ILE A 60 3.11 5.15 -3.41
CA ILE A 60 2.26 5.54 -4.55
C ILE A 60 2.12 7.05 -4.57
#